data_AF-K1M2N6-F1
#
_entry.id   AF-K1M2N6-F1
#
_cell.length_a   1.000
_cell.length_b   1.000
_cell.length_c   1.000
_cell.angle_alpha   90.00
_cell.angle_beta   90.00
_cell.angle_gamma   90.00
#
_symmetry.space_group_name_H-M   'P 1'
#
loop_
_entity.id
_entity.type
_entity.pdbx_description
1 polymer ?
#
loop_
_entity_poly.entity_id
_entity_poly.type
_entity_poly.pdbx_seq_one_letter_code
_entity_poly.pdbx_strand_id
1 'polypeptide(L)' 'MIGLNKKNTYRKKNSFMNDFTKDFAQALFNPDKINDLLRKELQQAVNNLLEAELTAFLGYDPYARNGWNTGNSRNGAY' A
#
# COMPACT_ATOMS: atom_id res chain seq x y z
N MET A 1 40.28 6.67 -33.70
CA MET A 1 40.25 6.33 -32.26
C MET A 1 39.10 7.11 -31.61
N ILE A 2 37.91 6.52 -31.50
CA ILE A 2 36.76 7.18 -30.84
C ILE A 2 36.68 6.61 -29.43
N GLY A 3 37.03 7.43 -28.44
CA GLY A 3 36.97 7.07 -27.03
C GLY A 3 35.53 6.90 -26.57
N LEU A 4 35.11 5.66 -26.31
CA LEU A 4 33.84 5.35 -25.65
C LEU A 4 33.91 5.79 -24.19
N ASN A 5 33.33 6.95 -23.87
CA ASN A 5 33.12 7.38 -22.50
C ASN A 5 31.99 6.54 -21.86
N LYS A 6 32.38 5.46 -21.17
CA LYS A 6 31.46 4.64 -20.38
C LYS A 6 31.00 5.45 -19.16
N LYS A 7 29.81 6.04 -19.24
CA LYS A 7 29.10 6.58 -18.07
C LYS A 7 28.75 5.41 -17.14
N ASN A 8 29.52 5.22 -16.07
CA ASN A 8 29.15 4.27 -15.02
C ASN A 8 27.91 4.80 -14.29
N THR A 9 26.74 4.28 -14.65
CA THR A 9 25.51 4.49 -13.88
C THR A 9 25.57 3.63 -12.63
N TYR A 10 25.81 4.24 -11.48
CA TYR A 10 25.66 3.57 -10.20
C TYR A 10 24.16 3.33 -9.96
N ARG A 11 23.68 2.13 -10.28
CA ARG A 11 22.35 1.66 -9.90
C ARG A 11 22.31 1.62 -8.37
N LYS A 12 21.58 2.54 -7.74
CA LYS A 12 21.30 2.58 -6.30
C LYS A 12 20.71 1.23 -5.88
N LYS A 13 21.57 0.35 -5.34
CA LYS A 13 21.15 -0.94 -4.80
C LYS A 13 20.28 -0.65 -3.58
N ASN A 14 19.06 -1.20 -3.59
CA ASN A 14 18.09 -1.35 -2.50
C ASN A 14 18.11 -0.22 -1.45
N SER A 15 17.16 0.71 -1.56
CA SER A 15 16.81 1.56 -0.42
C SER A 15 16.35 0.66 0.72
N PHE A 16 17.19 0.54 1.75
CA PHE A 16 16.99 -0.32 2.94
C PHE A 16 15.73 0.03 3.75
N MET A 17 15.14 1.21 3.52
CA MET A 17 13.86 1.60 4.11
C MET A 17 12.69 1.41 3.15
N ASN A 18 11.64 0.76 3.64
CA ASN A 18 10.28 0.85 3.10
C ASN A 18 9.71 2.27 3.36
N ASP A 19 8.62 2.61 2.67
CA ASP A 19 8.08 3.97 2.72
C ASP A 19 7.56 4.33 4.12
N PHE A 20 6.94 3.38 4.83
CA PHE A 20 6.56 3.54 6.24
C PHE A 20 7.74 3.96 7.12
N THR A 21 8.91 3.32 6.98
CA THR A 21 10.08 3.62 7.82
C THR A 21 10.65 5.00 7.52
N LYS A 22 10.55 5.47 6.27
CA LYS A 22 10.97 6.84 5.91
C LYS A 22 10.00 7.87 6.48
N ASP A 23 8.70 7.63 6.31
CA ASP A 23 7.65 8.56 6.73
C ASP A 23 7.60 8.67 8.25
N PHE A 24 7.78 7.55 8.96
CA PHE A 24 7.90 7.51 10.41
C PHE A 24 9.13 8.23 10.92
N ALA A 25 10.30 8.01 10.30
CA ALA A 25 11.54 8.74 10.63
C ALA A 25 11.39 10.26 10.43
N GLN A 26 10.65 10.68 9.41
CA GLN A 26 10.38 12.09 9.17
C GLN A 26 9.37 12.68 10.16
N ALA A 27 8.36 11.90 10.55
CA ALA A 27 7.33 12.32 11.48
C ALA A 27 7.85 12.43 12.92
N LEU A 28 8.84 11.63 13.32
CA LEU A 28 9.39 11.54 14.70
C LEU A 28 9.69 12.87 15.41
N PHE A 29 10.03 13.92 14.68
CA PHE A 29 10.35 15.25 15.25
C PHE A 29 9.16 16.23 15.26
N ASN A 30 7.97 15.80 14.83
CA ASN A 30 6.77 16.60 14.76
C ASN A 30 5.55 15.80 15.26
N PRO A 31 5.06 16.06 16.49
CA PRO A 31 3.96 15.32 17.09
C PRO A 31 2.68 15.23 16.24
N ASP A 32 2.31 16.31 15.56
CA ASP A 32 1.12 16.34 14.69
C ASP A 32 1.29 15.41 13.48
N LYS A 33 2.50 15.37 12.91
CA LYS A 33 2.81 14.46 11.80
C LYS A 33 2.81 12.98 12.22
N ILE A 34 3.22 12.66 13.44
CA ILE A 34 3.18 11.27 13.94
C ILE A 34 1.73 10.82 14.09
N ASN A 35 0.88 11.66 14.69
CA ASN A 35 -0.53 11.33 14.87
C ASN A 35 -1.24 11.15 13.51
N ASP A 36 -0.92 12.01 12.53
CA ASP A 36 -1.47 11.89 11.18
C ASP A 36 -1.00 10.64 10.45
N LEU A 37 0.29 10.30 10.57
CA LEU A 37 0.84 9.07 10.00
C LEU A 37 0.15 7.85 10.60
N LEU A 38 0.12 7.74 11.94
CA LEU A 38 -0.49 6.60 12.62
C LEU A 38 -1.98 6.46 12.29
N ARG A 39 -2.73 7.56 12.21
CA ARG A 39 -4.14 7.53 11.81
C ARG A 39 -4.32 6.95 10.41
N LYS A 40 -3.50 7.38 9.44
CA LYS A 40 -3.58 6.90 8.06
C LYS A 40 -3.22 5.43 7.95
N GLU A 41 -2.14 5.01 8.60
CA GLU A 41 -1.69 3.62 8.62
C GLU A 41 -2.73 2.71 9.28
N LEU A 42 -3.31 3.13 10.41
CA LEU A 42 -4.40 2.39 11.05
C LEU A 42 -5.65 2.32 10.19
N GLN A 43 -6.07 3.43 9.57
CA GLN A 43 -7.21 3.46 8.67
C GLN A 43 -6.98 2.50 7.49
N GLN A 44 -5.81 2.54 6.87
CA GLN A 44 -5.48 1.64 5.75
C GLN A 44 -5.47 0.17 6.20
N ALA A 45 -4.87 -0.13 7.36
CA ALA A 45 -4.84 -1.49 7.88
C ALA A 45 -6.25 -2.03 8.18
N VAL A 46 -7.11 -1.22 8.79
CA VAL A 46 -8.51 -1.58 9.08
C VAL A 46 -9.30 -1.76 7.79
N ASN A 47 -9.15 -0.86 6.81
CA ASN A 47 -9.86 -0.97 5.54
C ASN A 47 -9.46 -2.23 4.78
N ASN A 48 -8.16 -2.55 4.73
CA ASN A 48 -7.67 -3.79 4.12
C ASN A 48 -8.22 -5.04 4.82
N LEU A 49 -8.30 -5.01 6.16
CA LEU A 49 -8.89 -6.11 6.94
C LEU A 49 -10.37 -6.29 6.60
N LEU A 50 -11.15 -5.21 6.57
CA LEU A 50 -12.57 -5.26 6.24
C LEU A 50 -12.81 -5.74 4.80
N GLU A 51 -11.98 -5.32 3.84
CA GLU A 51 -12.04 -5.81 2.47
C GLU A 51 -11.74 -7.31 2.37
N ALA A 52 -10.73 -7.79 3.12
CA ALA A 52 -10.38 -9.20 3.19
C ALA A 52 -11.50 -10.04 3.83
N GLU A 53 -12.10 -9.57 4.92
CA GLU A 53 -13.24 -10.20 5.58
C GLU A 53 -14.46 -10.28 4.66
N LEU A 54 -14.79 -9.19 3.95
CA LEU A 54 -15.88 -9.18 2.99
C LEU A 54 -15.64 -10.17 1.84
N THR A 55 -14.37 -10.30 1.41
CA THR A 55 -13.97 -11.30 0.41
C THR A 55 -14.16 -12.72 0.91
N ALA A 56 -13.71 -13.00 2.13
CA ALA A 56 -13.88 -14.31 2.75
C ALA A 56 -15.37 -14.65 2.96
N PHE A 57 -16.18 -13.66 3.36
CA PHE A 57 -17.62 -13.84 3.56
C PHE A 57 -18.38 -14.10 2.26
N LEU A 58 -18.12 -13.32 1.21
CA LEU A 58 -18.80 -13.46 -0.08
C LEU A 58 -18.26 -14.63 -0.91
N GLY A 59 -17.02 -15.07 -0.66
CA GLY A 59 -16.34 -16.13 -1.41
C GLY A 59 -15.84 -15.69 -2.79
N TYR A 60 -15.76 -14.39 -3.04
CA TYR A 60 -15.27 -13.85 -4.31
C TYR A 60 -14.59 -12.48 -4.17
N ASP A 61 -13.55 -12.24 -4.97
CA ASP A 61 -12.82 -10.96 -5.03
C ASP A 61 -13.65 -9.85 -5.68
N PRO A 62 -13.34 -8.56 -5.41
CA PRO A 62 -13.99 -7.45 -6.09
C PRO A 62 -14.02 -7.63 -7.62
N TYR A 63 -15.21 -7.50 -8.20
CA TYR A 63 -15.48 -7.64 -9.63
C TYR A 63 -15.22 -9.03 -10.24
N ALA A 64 -14.91 -10.05 -9.43
CA ALA A 64 -14.68 -11.39 -9.93
C ALA A 64 -15.98 -12.03 -10.45
N ARG A 65 -15.86 -12.79 -11.56
CA ARG A 65 -17.02 -13.39 -12.26
C ARG A 65 -17.78 -14.40 -11.40
N ASN A 66 -17.10 -15.10 -10.51
CA ASN A 66 -17.72 -16.00 -9.53
C ASN A 66 -18.73 -15.28 -8.62
N GLY A 67 -18.64 -13.95 -8.47
CA GLY A 67 -19.62 -13.14 -7.76
C GLY A 67 -20.92 -12.88 -8.52
N TRP A 68 -21.00 -13.18 -9.81
CA TRP A 68 -22.18 -12.91 -10.63
C TRP A 68 -23.33 -13.85 -10.27
N ASN A 69 -24.54 -13.29 -10.17
CA ASN A 69 -25.77 -14.04 -9.85
C ASN A 69 -25.71 -14.81 -8.52
N THR A 70 -24.83 -14.42 -7.58
CA THR A 70 -24.73 -15.03 -6.24
C THR A 70 -25.83 -14.57 -5.27
N GLY A 71 -26.59 -13.53 -5.64
CA GLY A 71 -27.64 -12.94 -4.81
C GLY A 71 -27.14 -11.89 -3.82
N ASN A 72 -25.83 -11.81 -3.55
CA ASN A 72 -25.22 -10.80 -2.68
C ASN A 72 -24.09 -10.07 -3.41
N SER A 73 -24.23 -8.75 -3.56
CA SER A 73 -23.27 -7.90 -4.26
C SER A 73 -22.49 -7.00 -3.29
N ARG A 74 -21.23 -6.73 -3.59
CA ARG A 74 -20.47 -5.67 -2.93
C ARG A 74 -21.08 -4.29 -3.27
N ASN A 75 -21.46 -3.53 -2.26
CA ASN A 75 -22.08 -2.20 -2.43
C ASN A 75 -21.60 -1.22 -1.36
N GLY A 76 -20.48 -0.57 -1.61
CA GLY A 76 -19.85 0.38 -0.68
C GLY A 76 -18.32 0.42 -0.83
N ALA A 77 -17.68 1.19 0.04
CA ALA A 77 -16.22 1.30 0.15
C ALA A 77 -15.84 1.48 1.63
N TYR A 78 -14.58 1.19 1.95
CA TYR A 78 -14.00 1.32 3.30
C TYR A 78 -12.93 2.40 3.30
#